data_AF-A0A7C3TF21-F1
#
_entry.id   AF-A0A7C3TF21-F1
#
_cell.length_a   1.000
_cell.length_b   1.000
_cell.length_c   1.000
_cell.angle_alpha   90.00
_cell.angle_beta   90.00
_cell.angle_gamma   90.00
#
_symmetry.space_group_name_H-M   'P 1'
#
loop_
_entity.id
_entity.type
_entity.pdbx_description
1 polymer ?
#
loop_
_entity_poly.entity_id
_entity_poly.type
_entity_poly.pdbx_seq_one_letter_code
_entity_poly.pdbx_strand_id
1 'polypeptide(L)'
;MGQELQTERAPLFFAIIASIVFGIVGSAWTLLQPSPTMAVIYNLSLSACALVLSVLALNAILIASLLGKLGPFSKWVNPKSLTYLYAFTIAAMFYNNEATPHLQIMAIVSERYMFPATSYEYIPSFMSPSVEVAEIFRTGGQAVPWGEYLPMIFWWWMVTTLPALFALSLSVIFRKRWTDVEKVPFPQTMIAHDLMTGLSNSKERPMWKKLFLIGVILGFAVQIPIFMTYVFPWFPDIYGWRTNTCYHGGTYVTPDSPLAGIAGLTMWGKYPPHAAIGYLAPLNILLSFLICYFVLIIIGTQVAFMFGYYTGITGVSGCGRTWCSPPIGLMYSEPFKWTATGQLGGIVGLSIFLLIGSRHYIADTLRSALGKL
;
A
#
# COMPACT_ATOMS: atom_id res chain seq x y z
N MET A 1 -19.60 39.46 -13.01
CA MET A 1 -19.00 39.62 -11.67
C MET A 1 -17.96 38.53 -11.49
N GLY A 2 -16.72 38.79 -11.89
CA GLY A 2 -15.61 37.87 -11.67
C GLY A 2 -15.06 38.13 -10.27
N GLN A 3 -15.31 37.23 -9.32
CA GLN A 3 -14.47 37.17 -8.13
C GLN A 3 -13.07 36.83 -8.60
N GLU A 4 -12.09 37.71 -8.35
CA GLU A 4 -10.68 37.37 -8.45
C GLU A 4 -10.46 36.10 -7.61
N LEU A 5 -10.09 35.01 -8.28
CA LEU A 5 -9.58 33.82 -7.63
C LEU A 5 -8.31 34.23 -6.88
N GLN A 6 -8.43 34.51 -5.57
CA GLN A 6 -7.26 34.64 -4.71
C GLN A 6 -6.48 33.33 -4.82
N THR A 7 -5.33 33.40 -5.49
CA THR A 7 -4.41 32.27 -5.64
C THR A 7 -3.72 32.06 -4.30
N GLU A 8 -4.29 31.18 -3.47
CA GLU A 8 -3.69 30.80 -2.21
C GLU A 8 -2.38 30.04 -2.47
N ARG A 9 -1.28 30.53 -1.86
CA ARG A 9 0.01 29.84 -1.92
C ARG A 9 -0.01 28.65 -0.96
N ALA A 10 0.38 27.48 -1.47
CA ALA A 10 0.56 26.30 -0.64
C ALA A 10 1.62 26.56 0.45
N PRO A 11 1.43 26.05 1.68
CA PRO A 11 2.39 26.20 2.78
C PRO A 11 3.59 25.26 2.59
N LEU A 12 4.38 25.50 1.54
CA LEU A 12 5.51 24.66 1.10
C LEU A 12 6.53 24.37 2.21
N PHE A 13 6.83 25.37 3.04
CA PHE A 13 7.75 25.20 4.16
C PHE A 13 7.27 24.13 5.16
N PHE A 14 6.00 24.18 5.53
CA PHE A 14 5.40 23.18 6.42
C PHE A 14 5.29 21.82 5.74
N ALA A 15 5.04 21.78 4.42
CA ALA A 15 5.04 20.55 3.64
C ALA A 15 6.39 19.83 3.71
N ILE A 16 7.48 20.58 3.55
CA ILE A 16 8.85 20.05 3.59
C ILE A 16 9.17 19.52 4.99
N ILE A 17 8.92 20.32 6.03
CA ILE A 17 9.17 19.90 7.42
C ILE A 17 8.34 18.66 7.76
N ALA A 18 7.04 18.67 7.46
CA ALA A 18 6.16 17.54 7.73
C ALA A 18 6.64 16.28 7.00
N SER A 19 7.06 16.40 5.74
CA SER A 19 7.59 15.29 4.96
C SER A 19 8.86 14.69 5.58
N ILE A 20 9.80 15.54 6.02
CA ILE A 20 11.03 15.09 6.69
C ILE A 20 10.69 14.40 8.02
N VAL A 21 9.85 15.02 8.84
CA VAL A 21 9.47 14.50 10.15
C VAL A 21 8.73 13.17 10.00
N PHE A 22 7.73 13.10 9.12
CA PHE A 22 6.99 11.86 8.89
C PHE A 22 7.89 10.76 8.32
N GLY A 23 8.81 11.10 7.41
CA GLY A 23 9.78 10.15 6.87
C GLY A 23 10.71 9.56 7.93
N ILE A 24 11.30 10.40 8.78
CA ILE A 24 12.19 9.93 9.85
C ILE A 24 11.41 9.13 10.88
N VAL A 25 10.29 9.66 11.36
CA VAL A 25 9.49 9.02 12.41
C VAL A 25 8.89 7.71 11.90
N GLY A 26 8.33 7.66 10.69
CA GLY A 26 7.74 6.45 10.13
C GLY A 26 8.76 5.39 9.76
N SER A 27 9.94 5.79 9.25
CA SER A 27 11.05 4.86 9.04
C SER A 27 11.55 4.26 10.37
N ALA A 28 11.81 5.11 11.36
CA ALA A 28 12.24 4.66 12.69
C ALA A 28 11.18 3.76 13.34
N TRP A 29 9.89 4.16 13.27
CA TRP A 29 8.78 3.38 13.79
C TRP A 29 8.71 1.98 13.16
N THR A 30 8.87 1.88 11.83
CA THR A 30 8.81 0.61 11.10
C THR A 30 10.00 -0.28 11.45
N LEU A 31 11.21 0.28 11.55
CA LEU A 31 12.44 -0.45 11.90
C LEU A 31 12.49 -0.90 13.37
N LEU A 32 11.80 -0.19 14.27
CA LEU A 32 11.73 -0.51 15.70
C LEU A 32 10.59 -1.49 16.05
N GLN A 33 9.82 -1.96 15.07
CA GLN A 33 8.77 -2.94 15.35
C GLN A 33 9.37 -4.29 15.81
N PRO A 34 8.75 -4.97 16.77
CA PRO A 34 9.29 -6.21 17.34
C PRO A 34 9.19 -7.41 16.39
N SER A 35 8.43 -7.29 15.29
CA SER A 35 8.36 -8.33 14.27
C SER A 35 8.03 -7.76 12.88
N PRO A 36 8.36 -8.48 11.79
CA PRO A 36 7.98 -8.09 10.43
C PRO A 36 6.46 -7.96 10.25
N THR A 37 5.67 -8.78 10.96
CA THR A 37 4.20 -8.70 10.92
C THR A 37 3.71 -7.36 11.47
N MET A 38 4.34 -6.87 12.54
CA MET A 38 4.02 -5.58 13.12
C MET A 38 4.42 -4.43 12.20
N ALA A 39 5.58 -4.53 11.54
CA ALA A 39 6.02 -3.58 10.52
C ALA A 39 5.04 -3.49 9.34
N VAL A 40 4.42 -4.61 8.93
CA VAL A 40 3.46 -4.60 7.83
C VAL A 40 2.06 -4.12 8.25
N ILE A 41 1.58 -4.53 9.41
CA ILE A 41 0.21 -4.22 9.85
C ILE A 41 0.12 -2.79 10.41
N TYR A 42 1.12 -2.37 11.18
CA TYR A 42 1.12 -1.12 11.95
C TYR A 42 2.10 -0.07 11.42
N ASN A 43 2.57 -0.15 10.17
CA ASN A 43 3.34 0.97 9.60
C ASN A 43 2.50 2.26 9.50
N LEU A 44 3.19 3.39 9.42
CA LEU A 44 2.62 4.70 9.17
C LEU A 44 2.46 4.95 7.66
N SER A 45 2.12 3.93 6.89
CA SER A 45 2.04 4.02 5.43
C SER A 45 0.86 3.18 4.92
N LEU A 46 1.11 2.34 3.92
CA LEU A 46 0.20 1.38 3.32
C LEU A 46 0.07 0.20 4.27
N SER A 47 -0.93 0.26 5.15
CA SER A 47 -1.29 -0.90 5.97
C SER A 47 -1.92 -1.96 5.06
N ALA A 48 -1.55 -3.23 5.34
CA ALA A 48 -1.89 -4.40 4.55
C ALA A 48 -1.39 -4.31 3.09
N CYS A 49 -0.29 -5.01 2.79
CA CYS A 49 0.48 -4.97 1.53
C CYS A 49 -0.31 -4.89 0.21
N ALA A 50 -1.57 -5.31 0.18
CA ALA A 50 -2.43 -5.30 -1.01
C ALA A 50 -3.51 -4.20 -1.05
N LEU A 51 -3.86 -3.56 0.08
CA LEU A 51 -4.97 -2.59 0.13
C LEU A 51 -4.58 -1.17 -0.26
N VAL A 52 -3.30 -0.86 -0.14
CA VAL A 52 -2.76 0.48 -0.39
C VAL A 52 -3.57 1.54 0.39
N LEU A 53 -3.98 1.24 1.63
CA LEU A 53 -4.80 2.15 2.44
C LEU A 53 -3.93 3.23 3.07
N SER A 54 -4.32 4.49 2.90
CA SER A 54 -3.59 5.66 3.42
C SER A 54 -3.76 5.92 4.92
N VAL A 55 -3.24 5.01 5.74
CA VAL A 55 -3.41 5.04 7.20
C VAL A 55 -2.83 6.31 7.83
N LEU A 56 -1.66 6.78 7.37
CA LEU A 56 -1.08 8.03 7.88
C LEU A 56 -2.00 9.22 7.68
N ALA A 57 -2.60 9.34 6.50
CA ALA A 57 -3.45 10.48 6.16
C ALA A 57 -4.74 10.47 6.98
N LEU A 58 -5.38 9.30 7.10
CA LEU A 58 -6.59 9.13 7.90
C LEU A 58 -6.33 9.37 9.40
N ASN A 59 -5.24 8.81 9.94
CA ASN A 59 -4.87 8.99 11.34
C ASN A 59 -4.46 10.44 11.64
N ALA A 60 -3.71 11.09 10.74
CA ALA A 60 -3.32 12.48 10.92
C ALA A 60 -4.53 13.41 10.93
N ILE A 61 -5.50 13.22 10.02
CA ILE A 61 -6.77 13.97 10.06
C ILE A 61 -7.53 13.68 11.34
N LEU A 62 -7.65 12.41 11.76
CA LEU A 62 -8.38 12.04 12.96
C LEU A 62 -7.77 12.72 14.20
N ILE A 63 -6.46 12.59 14.37
CA ILE A 63 -5.71 13.18 15.49
C ILE A 63 -5.81 14.71 15.45
N ALA A 64 -5.57 15.34 14.30
CA ALA A 64 -5.67 16.79 14.15
C ALA A 64 -7.09 17.28 14.48
N SER A 65 -8.12 16.57 14.02
CA SER A 65 -9.52 16.91 14.30
C SER A 65 -9.90 16.73 15.78
N LEU A 66 -9.32 15.74 16.47
CA LEU A 66 -9.49 15.56 17.92
C LEU A 66 -8.75 16.65 18.70
N LEU A 67 -7.50 16.96 18.33
CA LEU A 67 -6.73 18.04 18.93
C LEU A 67 -7.38 19.40 18.71
N GLY A 68 -8.00 19.62 17.55
CA GLY A 68 -8.75 20.85 17.25
C GLY A 68 -9.94 21.11 18.18
N LYS A 69 -10.42 20.10 18.91
CA LYS A 69 -11.42 20.28 19.97
C LYS A 69 -10.82 20.81 21.27
N LEU A 70 -9.50 20.76 21.42
CA LEU A 70 -8.77 21.35 22.53
C LEU A 70 -8.52 22.83 22.22
N GLY A 71 -8.92 23.71 23.14
CA GLY A 71 -8.92 25.17 22.96
C GLY A 71 -7.70 25.76 22.23
N PRO A 72 -6.46 25.45 22.61
CA PRO A 72 -5.26 26.02 21.99
C PRO A 72 -5.08 25.70 20.50
N PHE A 73 -5.54 24.52 20.07
CA PHE A 73 -5.33 24.00 18.72
C PHE A 73 -6.51 24.27 17.79
N SER A 74 -7.68 24.64 18.33
CA SER A 74 -8.91 24.93 17.56
C SER A 74 -8.71 25.95 16.43
N LYS A 75 -7.91 26.99 16.66
CA LYS A 75 -7.58 28.02 15.65
C LYS A 75 -6.74 27.48 14.49
N TRP A 76 -6.03 26.38 14.68
CA TRP A 76 -5.14 25.80 13.67
C TRP A 76 -5.79 24.67 12.88
N VAL A 77 -6.91 24.15 13.38
CA VAL A 77 -7.63 23.03 12.77
C VAL A 77 -8.88 23.55 12.08
N ASN A 78 -8.75 23.73 10.77
CA ASN A 78 -9.82 24.15 9.87
C ASN A 78 -9.76 23.32 8.56
N PRO A 79 -10.81 23.33 7.72
CA PRO A 79 -10.85 22.51 6.50
C PRO A 79 -9.64 22.70 5.58
N LYS A 80 -9.12 23.92 5.49
CA LYS A 80 -7.92 24.25 4.71
C LYS A 80 -6.67 23.53 5.25
N SER A 81 -6.40 23.68 6.55
CA SER A 81 -5.26 23.02 7.21
C SER A 81 -5.33 21.48 7.11
N LEU A 82 -6.54 20.91 7.23
CA LEU A 82 -6.76 19.46 7.13
C LEU A 82 -6.58 18.95 5.69
N THR A 83 -6.95 19.75 4.69
CA THR A 83 -6.73 19.43 3.27
C THR A 83 -5.24 19.40 2.93
N TYR A 84 -4.46 20.38 3.41
CA TYR A 84 -3.00 20.36 3.24
C TYR A 84 -2.36 19.20 4.00
N LEU A 85 -2.80 18.94 5.24
CA LEU A 85 -2.32 17.81 6.03
C LEU A 85 -2.58 16.49 5.29
N TYR A 86 -3.78 16.29 4.73
CA TYR A 86 -4.13 15.13 3.91
C TYR A 86 -3.20 14.97 2.70
N ALA A 87 -3.01 16.04 1.93
CA ALA A 87 -2.15 16.01 0.74
C ALA A 87 -0.70 15.65 1.10
N PHE A 88 -0.14 16.25 2.15
CA PHE A 88 1.23 15.99 2.57
C PHE A 88 1.41 14.59 3.14
N THR A 89 0.44 14.09 3.90
CA THR A 89 0.50 12.76 4.50
C THR A 89 0.29 11.64 3.49
N ILE A 90 -0.50 11.85 2.44
CA ILE A 90 -0.56 10.91 1.30
C ILE A 90 0.79 10.85 0.58
N ALA A 91 1.41 12.00 0.32
CA ALA A 91 2.74 12.00 -0.30
C ALA A 91 3.76 11.31 0.62
N ALA A 92 3.67 11.56 1.93
CA ALA A 92 4.58 10.99 2.92
C ALA A 92 4.44 9.48 3.12
N MET A 93 3.23 8.97 2.94
CA MET A 93 2.93 7.54 3.03
C MET A 93 3.86 6.73 2.13
N PHE A 94 4.11 7.13 0.87
CA PHE A 94 4.86 6.31 -0.09
C PHE A 94 6.26 5.88 0.35
N TYR A 95 6.95 6.70 1.15
CA TYR A 95 8.30 6.40 1.63
C TYR A 95 8.35 5.98 3.11
N ASN A 96 7.20 5.76 3.74
CA ASN A 96 7.07 5.21 5.09
C ASN A 96 6.59 3.74 5.09
N ASN A 97 6.68 3.08 3.94
CA ASN A 97 6.19 1.72 3.74
C ASN A 97 7.27 0.70 4.11
N GLU A 98 6.87 -0.43 4.69
CA GLU A 98 7.73 -1.58 4.89
C GLU A 98 8.32 -2.07 3.56
N ALA A 99 7.53 -2.08 2.48
CA ALA A 99 8.03 -2.55 1.18
C ALA A 99 9.09 -1.62 0.57
N THR A 100 8.92 -0.30 0.70
CA THR A 100 9.81 0.72 0.11
C THR A 100 9.89 1.93 1.05
N PRO A 101 11.09 2.34 1.51
CA PRO A 101 12.42 1.90 1.06
C PRO A 101 12.94 0.62 1.73
N HIS A 102 12.31 0.12 2.81
CA HIS A 102 12.97 -0.85 3.68
C HIS A 102 13.18 -2.21 3.02
N LEU A 103 12.14 -2.93 2.60
CA LEU A 103 12.33 -4.29 2.08
C LEU A 103 13.04 -4.30 0.72
N GLN A 104 12.64 -3.46 -0.24
CA GLN A 104 13.18 -3.50 -1.60
C GLN A 104 14.63 -3.04 -1.70
N ILE A 105 14.99 -1.90 -1.09
CA ILE A 105 16.36 -1.39 -1.16
C ILE A 105 17.26 -2.29 -0.32
N MET A 106 16.83 -2.66 0.89
CA MET A 106 17.66 -3.51 1.75
C MET A 106 17.82 -4.91 1.19
N ALA A 107 16.83 -5.49 0.50
CA ALA A 107 16.99 -6.78 -0.18
C ALA A 107 18.13 -6.72 -1.20
N ILE A 108 18.14 -5.71 -2.08
CA ILE A 108 19.16 -5.56 -3.11
C ILE A 108 20.55 -5.26 -2.53
N VAL A 109 20.62 -4.45 -1.47
CA VAL A 109 21.88 -4.24 -0.74
C VAL A 109 22.32 -5.53 -0.04
N SER A 110 21.39 -6.33 0.46
CA SER A 110 21.70 -7.56 1.18
C SER A 110 22.18 -8.67 0.28
N GLU A 111 21.66 -8.75 -0.95
CA GLU A 111 22.14 -9.67 -1.98
C GLU A 111 23.65 -9.52 -2.23
N ARG A 112 24.22 -8.31 -2.10
CA ARG A 112 25.67 -8.09 -2.25
C ARG A 112 26.49 -8.92 -1.28
N TYR A 113 26.14 -8.92 0.00
CA TYR A 113 26.92 -9.64 1.00
C TYR A 113 26.46 -11.09 1.21
N MET A 114 25.19 -11.41 0.92
CA MET A 114 24.68 -12.79 1.02
C MET A 114 25.10 -13.66 -0.17
N PHE A 115 25.09 -13.09 -1.39
CA PHE A 115 25.33 -13.83 -2.64
C PHE A 115 26.24 -13.03 -3.60
N PRO A 116 27.50 -12.72 -3.22
CA PRO A 116 28.34 -11.77 -3.94
C PRO A 116 28.52 -12.10 -5.43
N ALA A 117 28.80 -13.37 -5.76
CA ALA A 117 29.02 -13.82 -7.14
C ALA A 117 27.81 -13.56 -8.05
N THR A 118 26.62 -13.97 -7.61
CA THR A 118 25.36 -13.77 -8.35
C THR A 118 24.96 -12.31 -8.36
N SER A 119 25.16 -11.58 -7.25
CA SER A 119 24.78 -10.17 -7.16
C SER A 119 25.52 -9.30 -8.19
N TYR A 120 26.81 -9.54 -8.45
CA TYR A 120 27.57 -8.75 -9.42
C TYR A 120 27.15 -9.00 -10.88
N GLU A 121 26.57 -10.17 -11.16
CA GLU A 121 26.05 -10.50 -12.48
C GLU A 121 24.75 -9.75 -12.79
N TYR A 122 23.84 -9.66 -11.81
CA TYR A 122 22.48 -9.15 -12.04
C TYR A 122 22.20 -7.76 -11.47
N ILE A 123 22.98 -7.29 -10.50
CA ILE A 123 22.75 -6.02 -9.80
C ILE A 123 23.85 -5.03 -10.22
N PRO A 124 23.51 -3.99 -10.98
CA PRO A 124 24.44 -2.92 -11.34
C PRO A 124 24.96 -2.15 -10.11
N SER A 125 26.18 -1.61 -10.21
CA SER A 125 26.84 -0.85 -9.13
C SER A 125 26.12 0.44 -8.73
N PHE A 126 25.27 1.00 -9.60
CA PHE A 126 24.44 2.16 -9.25
C PHE A 126 23.17 1.80 -8.48
N MET A 127 22.78 0.52 -8.40
CA MET A 127 21.59 0.07 -7.65
C MET A 127 21.92 -0.36 -6.22
N SER A 128 23.18 -0.76 -6.00
CA SER A 128 23.70 -1.23 -4.72
C SER A 128 25.21 -1.00 -4.66
N PRO A 129 25.75 -0.59 -3.50
CA PRO A 129 27.19 -0.42 -3.32
C PRO A 129 27.95 -1.75 -3.48
N SER A 130 29.29 -1.68 -3.43
CA SER A 130 30.18 -2.83 -3.35
C SER A 130 29.91 -3.71 -2.13
N VAL A 131 30.45 -4.93 -2.13
CA VAL A 131 30.27 -5.90 -1.05
C VAL A 131 30.88 -5.38 0.26
N GLU A 132 32.05 -4.76 0.18
CA GLU A 132 32.78 -4.19 1.30
C GLU A 132 31.94 -3.09 1.97
N VAL A 133 31.34 -2.22 1.16
CA VAL A 133 30.50 -1.13 1.63
C VAL A 133 29.12 -1.61 2.10
N ALA A 134 28.57 -2.67 1.50
CA ALA A 134 27.34 -3.31 1.96
C ALA A 134 27.54 -4.00 3.33
N GLU A 135 28.72 -4.57 3.61
CA GLU A 135 29.07 -5.08 4.94
C GLU A 135 29.18 -3.95 5.97
N ILE A 136 29.79 -2.81 5.60
CA ILE A 136 29.81 -1.61 6.45
C ILE A 136 28.38 -1.14 6.77
N PHE A 137 27.49 -1.18 5.79
CA PHE A 137 26.06 -0.87 5.98
C PHE A 137 25.43 -1.78 7.05
N ARG A 138 25.78 -3.08 7.06
CA ARG A 138 25.27 -4.08 8.01
C ARG A 138 25.83 -3.91 9.41
N THR A 139 27.13 -3.70 9.56
CA THR A 139 27.79 -3.65 10.87
C THR A 139 27.71 -2.27 11.52
N GLY A 140 27.55 -1.22 10.72
CA GLY A 140 27.66 0.17 11.17
C GLY A 140 29.04 0.52 11.71
N GLY A 141 29.15 1.68 12.37
CA GLY A 141 30.35 2.10 13.12
C GLY A 141 31.47 2.73 12.30
N GLN A 142 31.31 2.88 10.98
CA GLN A 142 32.29 3.54 10.10
C GLN A 142 31.69 4.78 9.43
N ALA A 143 32.56 5.63 8.88
CA ALA A 143 32.13 6.79 8.11
C ALA A 143 31.36 6.35 6.85
N VAL A 144 30.26 7.05 6.55
CA VAL A 144 29.41 6.73 5.40
C VAL A 144 30.17 6.99 4.09
N PRO A 145 30.37 5.98 3.24
CA PRO A 145 31.06 6.14 1.95
C PRO A 145 30.11 6.76 0.92
N TRP A 146 29.92 8.08 1.01
CA TRP A 146 28.98 8.83 0.16
C TRP A 146 29.19 8.63 -1.35
N GLY A 147 30.43 8.36 -1.79
CA GLY A 147 30.74 8.11 -3.19
C GLY A 147 30.00 6.91 -3.80
N GLU A 148 29.77 5.86 -3.00
CA GLU A 148 29.02 4.68 -3.44
C GLU A 148 27.53 4.77 -3.10
N TYR A 149 27.18 5.51 -2.04
CA TYR A 149 25.78 5.66 -1.64
C TYR A 149 25.03 6.62 -2.54
N LEU A 150 25.65 7.70 -3.03
CA LEU A 150 24.96 8.71 -3.84
C LEU A 150 24.36 8.14 -5.14
N PRO A 151 25.08 7.32 -5.95
CA PRO A 151 24.48 6.67 -7.11
C PRO A 151 23.25 5.83 -6.76
N MET A 152 23.36 5.03 -5.68
CA MET A 152 22.26 4.21 -5.17
C MET A 152 21.06 5.07 -4.73
N ILE A 153 21.29 6.08 -3.89
CA ILE A 153 20.24 6.99 -3.40
C ILE A 153 19.54 7.66 -4.58
N PHE A 154 20.30 8.15 -5.55
CA PHE A 154 19.76 8.83 -6.72
C PHE A 154 18.93 7.89 -7.60
N TRP A 155 19.44 6.67 -7.85
CA TRP A 155 18.70 5.64 -8.59
C TRP A 155 17.36 5.33 -7.94
N TRP A 156 17.37 5.00 -6.64
CA TRP A 156 16.14 4.64 -5.92
C TRP A 156 15.17 5.81 -5.82
N TRP A 157 15.68 7.02 -5.60
CA TRP A 157 14.87 8.24 -5.63
C TRP A 157 14.19 8.45 -7.00
N MET A 158 14.90 8.22 -8.11
CA MET A 158 14.31 8.31 -9.45
C MET A 158 13.25 7.23 -9.68
N VAL A 159 13.55 5.98 -9.31
CA VAL A 159 12.63 4.84 -9.47
C VAL A 159 11.34 5.05 -8.68
N THR A 160 11.38 5.72 -7.54
CA THR A 160 10.16 6.04 -6.78
C THR A 160 9.47 7.32 -7.28
N THR A 161 10.23 8.35 -7.63
CA THR A 161 9.69 9.70 -7.91
C THR A 161 9.17 9.84 -9.33
N LEU A 162 9.87 9.30 -10.34
CA LEU A 162 9.46 9.44 -11.74
C LEU A 162 8.12 8.77 -12.05
N PRO A 163 7.84 7.53 -11.59
CA PRO A 163 6.52 6.94 -11.76
C PRO A 163 5.42 7.72 -11.04
N ALA A 164 5.70 8.29 -9.87
CA ALA A 164 4.74 9.14 -9.16
C ALA A 164 4.42 10.43 -9.94
N LEU A 165 5.44 11.11 -10.47
CA LEU A 165 5.25 12.30 -11.33
C LEU A 165 4.51 11.95 -12.62
N PHE A 166 4.79 10.80 -13.21
CA PHE A 166 4.06 10.29 -14.37
C PHE A 166 2.59 10.00 -14.04
N ALA A 167 2.31 9.32 -12.93
CA ALA A 167 0.93 9.06 -12.49
C ALA A 167 0.18 10.36 -12.18
N LEU A 168 0.85 11.35 -11.59
CA LEU A 168 0.29 12.69 -11.36
C LEU A 168 -0.02 13.41 -12.67
N SER A 169 0.86 13.37 -13.66
CA SER A 169 0.61 14.01 -14.96
C SER A 169 -0.56 13.36 -15.71
N LEU A 170 -0.64 12.02 -15.69
CA LEU A 170 -1.81 11.30 -16.21
C LEU A 170 -3.09 11.70 -15.48
N SER A 171 -3.04 11.77 -14.15
CA SER A 171 -4.19 12.18 -13.32
C SER A 171 -4.69 13.57 -13.69
N VAL A 172 -3.79 14.52 -14.01
CA VAL A 172 -4.15 15.86 -14.48
C VAL A 172 -4.80 15.81 -15.86
N ILE A 173 -4.26 15.04 -16.80
CA ILE A 173 -4.83 14.88 -18.16
C ILE A 173 -6.25 14.30 -18.08
N PHE A 174 -6.45 13.26 -17.28
CA PHE A 174 -7.74 12.59 -17.13
C PHE A 174 -8.66 13.24 -16.10
N ARG A 175 -8.22 14.26 -15.37
CA ARG A 175 -8.98 14.89 -14.28
C ARG A 175 -10.40 15.26 -14.69
N LYS A 176 -10.58 15.94 -15.83
CA LYS A 176 -11.91 16.34 -16.32
C LYS A 176 -12.78 15.13 -16.61
N ARG A 177 -12.24 14.11 -17.26
CA ARG A 177 -12.99 12.91 -17.61
C ARG A 177 -13.38 12.11 -16.38
N TRP A 178 -12.43 11.79 -15.51
CA TRP A 178 -12.69 11.00 -14.30
C TRP A 178 -13.55 11.74 -13.29
N THR A 179 -13.31 13.04 -13.07
CA THR A 179 -14.02 13.80 -12.02
C THR A 179 -15.33 14.39 -12.52
N ASP A 180 -15.31 15.06 -13.67
CA ASP A 180 -16.46 15.87 -14.13
C ASP A 180 -17.44 15.06 -14.99
N VAL A 181 -16.93 14.13 -15.82
CA VAL A 181 -17.76 13.32 -16.74
C VAL A 181 -18.20 12.00 -16.11
N GLU A 182 -17.23 11.17 -15.73
CA GLU A 182 -17.46 9.81 -15.20
C GLU A 182 -17.78 9.81 -13.71
N LYS A 183 -17.44 10.91 -13.00
CA LYS A 183 -17.66 11.06 -11.56
C LYS A 183 -17.15 9.87 -10.76
N VAL A 184 -15.96 9.40 -11.14
CA VAL A 184 -15.28 8.26 -10.50
C VAL A 184 -15.14 8.58 -9.02
N PRO A 185 -15.71 7.75 -8.12
CA PRO A 185 -15.56 7.97 -6.70
C PRO A 185 -14.10 7.76 -6.30
N PHE A 186 -13.61 8.57 -5.37
CA PHE A 186 -12.29 8.41 -4.74
C PHE A 186 -12.50 7.88 -3.32
N PRO A 187 -12.64 6.56 -3.10
CA PRO A 187 -13.27 6.07 -1.89
C PRO A 187 -12.47 6.36 -0.62
N GLN A 188 -11.13 6.32 -0.70
CA GLN A 188 -10.27 6.72 0.43
C GLN A 188 -10.39 8.23 0.74
N THR A 189 -10.45 9.07 -0.29
CA THR A 189 -10.64 10.53 -0.11
C THR A 189 -12.02 10.87 0.41
N MET A 190 -13.05 10.09 0.07
CA MET A 190 -14.39 10.25 0.63
C MET A 190 -14.39 9.97 2.14
N ILE A 191 -13.66 8.95 2.61
CA ILE A 191 -13.51 8.70 4.06
C ILE A 191 -12.85 9.90 4.74
N ALA A 192 -11.77 10.42 4.16
CA ALA A 192 -11.07 11.59 4.70
C ALA A 192 -11.98 12.83 4.74
N HIS A 193 -12.73 13.08 3.66
CA HIS A 193 -13.71 14.16 3.56
C HIS A 193 -14.82 14.04 4.62
N ASP A 194 -15.40 12.85 4.77
CA ASP A 194 -16.48 12.61 5.73
C ASP A 194 -15.97 12.72 7.17
N LEU A 195 -14.71 12.34 7.42
CA LEU A 195 -14.05 12.55 8.71
C LEU A 195 -13.86 14.04 9.00
N MET A 196 -13.37 14.82 8.03
CA MET A 196 -13.18 16.27 8.16
C MET A 196 -14.51 16.98 8.42
N THR A 197 -15.57 16.66 7.67
CA THR A 197 -16.88 17.31 7.75
C THR A 197 -17.75 16.83 8.92
N GLY A 198 -17.65 15.54 9.27
CA GLY A 198 -18.36 14.94 10.40
C GLY A 198 -17.82 15.36 11.76
N LEU A 199 -16.51 15.66 11.85
CA LEU A 199 -15.87 16.19 13.05
C LEU A 199 -15.95 17.72 13.16
N SER A 200 -16.10 18.44 12.04
CA SER A 200 -16.29 19.89 12.02
C SER A 200 -17.73 20.30 12.37
N ASN A 201 -18.19 20.04 13.60
CA ASN A 201 -19.41 20.60 14.22
C ASN A 201 -20.70 20.66 13.37
N SER A 202 -20.83 19.90 12.28
CA SER A 202 -22.05 19.87 11.49
C SER A 202 -23.12 19.15 12.30
N LYS A 203 -24.26 19.81 12.52
CA LYS A 203 -25.43 19.25 13.21
C LYS A 203 -26.13 18.17 12.39
N GLU A 204 -25.66 17.90 11.18
CA GLU A 204 -26.46 17.26 10.14
C GLU A 204 -26.55 15.74 10.24
N ARG A 205 -25.71 15.03 11.03
CA ARG A 205 -25.70 13.55 11.05
C ARG A 205 -25.38 12.91 12.42
N PRO A 206 -26.31 12.95 13.41
CA PRO A 206 -26.07 12.37 14.74
C PRO A 206 -25.92 10.84 14.74
N MET A 207 -26.62 10.13 13.84
CA MET A 207 -26.53 8.66 13.71
C MET A 207 -25.14 8.21 13.23
N TRP A 208 -24.52 9.01 12.36
CA TRP A 208 -23.18 8.75 11.83
C TRP A 208 -22.12 8.81 12.92
N LYS A 209 -22.25 9.70 13.91
CA LYS A 209 -21.35 9.78 15.07
C LYS A 209 -21.40 8.52 15.93
N LYS A 210 -22.59 7.94 16.14
CA LYS A 210 -22.76 6.69 16.91
C LYS A 210 -22.15 5.51 16.17
N LEU A 211 -22.46 5.35 14.88
CA LEU A 211 -21.91 4.26 14.06
C LEU A 211 -20.39 4.38 13.91
N PHE A 212 -19.88 5.60 13.71
CA PHE A 212 -18.44 5.87 13.69
C PHE A 212 -17.77 5.47 15.01
N LEU A 213 -18.35 5.85 16.15
CA LEU A 213 -17.81 5.48 17.46
C LEU A 213 -17.84 3.97 17.69
N ILE A 214 -18.92 3.28 17.28
CA ILE A 214 -18.97 1.81 17.31
C ILE A 214 -17.83 1.23 16.47
N GLY A 215 -17.61 1.75 15.26
CA GLY A 215 -16.50 1.35 14.39
C GLY A 215 -15.13 1.56 15.04
N VAL A 216 -14.91 2.70 15.70
CA VAL A 216 -13.67 3.00 16.45
C VAL A 216 -13.48 2.02 17.61
N ILE A 217 -14.53 1.75 18.39
CA ILE A 217 -14.48 0.81 19.52
C ILE A 217 -14.19 -0.61 19.02
N LEU A 218 -14.89 -1.07 17.98
CA LEU A 218 -14.65 -2.38 17.37
C LEU A 218 -13.24 -2.46 16.78
N GLY A 219 -12.77 -1.39 16.14
CA GLY A 219 -11.41 -1.27 15.64
C GLY A 219 -10.38 -1.47 16.76
N PHE A 220 -10.53 -0.77 17.88
CA PHE A 220 -9.65 -0.97 19.05
C PHE A 220 -9.80 -2.36 19.67
N ALA A 221 -11.02 -2.87 19.80
CA ALA A 221 -11.28 -4.19 20.36
C ALA A 221 -10.62 -5.31 19.55
N VAL A 222 -10.46 -5.15 18.23
CA VAL A 222 -9.72 -6.07 17.37
C VAL A 222 -8.21 -5.80 17.39
N GLN A 223 -7.81 -4.54 17.17
CA GLN A 223 -6.41 -4.20 16.93
C GLN A 223 -5.56 -4.24 18.19
N ILE A 224 -6.10 -3.89 19.36
CA ILE A 224 -5.34 -3.92 20.62
C ILE A 224 -4.93 -5.36 20.97
N PRO A 225 -5.82 -6.37 21.00
CA PRO A 225 -5.39 -7.74 21.26
C PRO A 225 -4.34 -8.25 20.28
N ILE A 226 -4.49 -7.96 18.98
CA ILE A 226 -3.49 -8.35 17.96
C ILE A 226 -2.13 -7.71 18.27
N PHE A 227 -2.11 -6.40 18.53
CA PHE A 227 -0.90 -5.66 18.91
C PHE A 227 -0.25 -6.25 20.17
N MET A 228 -1.06 -6.48 21.22
CA MET A 228 -0.60 -7.03 22.49
C MET A 228 0.01 -8.43 22.33
N THR A 229 -0.57 -9.27 21.46
CA THR A 229 -0.04 -10.61 21.13
C THR A 229 1.36 -10.55 20.52
N TYR A 230 1.75 -9.49 19.81
CA TYR A 230 3.12 -9.40 19.26
C TYR A 230 4.09 -8.67 20.17
N VAL A 231 3.62 -7.71 20.96
CA VAL A 231 4.47 -6.91 21.85
C VAL A 231 4.78 -7.66 23.15
N PHE A 232 3.80 -8.40 23.68
CA PHE A 232 3.92 -9.07 24.97
C PHE A 232 3.85 -10.59 24.79
N PRO A 233 4.97 -11.32 24.99
CA PRO A 233 4.99 -12.77 24.85
C PRO A 233 3.92 -13.50 25.69
N TRP A 234 3.64 -12.97 26.89
CA TRP A 234 2.66 -13.51 27.84
C TRP A 234 1.20 -13.24 27.49
N PHE A 235 0.91 -12.26 26.63
CA PHE A 235 -0.47 -11.93 26.28
C PHE A 235 -1.08 -13.06 25.44
N PRO A 236 -2.32 -13.51 25.75
CA PRO A 236 -2.94 -14.63 25.05
C PRO A 236 -3.26 -14.30 23.60
N ASP A 237 -3.06 -15.26 22.71
CA ASP A 237 -3.39 -15.12 21.29
C ASP A 237 -4.89 -15.37 21.03
N ILE A 238 -5.73 -14.40 21.43
CA ILE A 238 -7.21 -14.49 21.40
C ILE A 238 -7.74 -14.80 19.99
N TYR A 239 -7.08 -14.30 18.94
CA TYR A 239 -7.52 -14.41 17.55
C TYR A 239 -6.64 -15.34 16.70
N GLY A 240 -5.74 -16.11 17.32
CA GLY A 240 -4.85 -17.05 16.64
C GLY A 240 -3.86 -16.39 15.67
N TRP A 241 -3.43 -15.14 15.89
CA TRP A 241 -2.50 -14.40 15.04
C TRP A 241 -1.08 -14.96 15.01
N ARG A 242 -0.66 -15.72 16.02
CA ARG A 242 0.63 -16.43 16.04
C ARG A 242 0.57 -17.77 15.28
N THR A 243 -0.64 -18.29 15.06
CA THR A 243 -0.85 -19.59 14.43
C THR A 243 -1.25 -19.43 12.96
N ASN A 244 -0.54 -20.12 12.08
CA ASN A 244 -0.88 -20.24 10.66
C ASN A 244 -1.15 -18.91 9.92
N THR A 245 -0.46 -17.84 10.31
CA THR A 245 -0.72 -16.48 9.82
C THR A 245 0.51 -15.88 9.15
N CYS A 246 0.33 -15.38 7.94
CA CYS A 246 1.32 -14.58 7.23
C CYS A 246 1.35 -13.13 7.75
N TYR A 247 2.45 -12.43 7.52
CA TYR A 247 2.71 -11.08 8.03
C TYR A 247 1.67 -10.01 7.62
N HIS A 248 0.90 -10.23 6.55
CA HIS A 248 -0.17 -9.33 6.11
C HIS A 248 -1.54 -9.70 6.70
N GLY A 249 -1.62 -10.66 7.63
CA GLY A 249 -2.86 -11.10 8.26
C GLY A 249 -3.71 -12.06 7.41
N GLY A 250 -3.08 -12.75 6.45
CA GLY A 250 -3.66 -13.89 5.74
C GLY A 250 -3.38 -15.19 6.50
N THR A 251 -4.42 -15.98 6.76
CA THR A 251 -4.25 -17.33 7.30
C THR A 251 -3.92 -18.28 6.15
N TYR A 252 -2.86 -19.06 6.28
CA TYR A 252 -2.44 -20.01 5.25
C TYR A 252 -2.99 -21.41 5.49
N VAL A 253 -3.18 -22.16 4.41
CA VAL A 253 -3.58 -23.58 4.46
C VAL A 253 -2.37 -24.44 4.84
N THR A 254 -2.52 -25.28 5.87
CA THR A 254 -1.50 -26.26 6.25
C THR A 254 -1.73 -27.62 5.57
N PRO A 255 -0.71 -28.48 5.43
CA PRO A 255 -0.85 -29.80 4.80
C PRO A 255 -1.84 -30.75 5.50
N ASP A 256 -2.01 -30.59 6.82
CA ASP A 256 -2.97 -31.34 7.65
C ASP A 256 -4.41 -30.81 7.56
N SER A 257 -4.62 -29.66 6.91
CA SER A 257 -5.94 -29.09 6.73
C SER A 257 -6.79 -29.91 5.75
N PRO A 258 -8.10 -30.09 5.99
CA PRO A 258 -9.00 -30.68 4.99
C PRO A 258 -9.08 -29.86 3.70
N LEU A 259 -8.65 -28.59 3.75
CA LEU A 259 -8.61 -27.69 2.60
C LEU A 259 -7.29 -27.80 1.80
N ALA A 260 -6.31 -28.58 2.27
CA ALA A 260 -5.01 -28.72 1.62
C ALA A 260 -5.10 -29.21 0.18
N GLY A 261 -6.10 -30.05 -0.13
CA GLY A 261 -6.37 -30.60 -1.46
C GLY A 261 -6.88 -29.58 -2.49
N ILE A 262 -7.30 -28.38 -2.05
CA ILE A 262 -7.70 -27.29 -2.94
C ILE A 262 -6.46 -26.45 -3.25
N ALA A 263 -5.78 -26.76 -4.35
CA ALA A 263 -4.53 -26.12 -4.77
C ALA A 263 -4.69 -24.59 -4.95
N GLY A 264 -5.80 -24.16 -5.53
CA GLY A 264 -6.12 -22.73 -5.73
C GLY A 264 -6.38 -21.95 -4.44
N LEU A 265 -6.76 -22.63 -3.36
CA LEU A 265 -6.95 -22.00 -2.05
C LEU A 265 -5.61 -21.98 -1.31
N THR A 266 -5.00 -20.81 -1.28
CA THR A 266 -3.68 -20.62 -0.66
C THR A 266 -3.74 -19.92 0.69
N MET A 267 -4.64 -18.95 0.83
CA MET A 267 -4.87 -18.20 2.05
C MET A 267 -6.25 -17.55 2.06
N TRP A 268 -6.70 -17.16 3.26
CA TRP A 268 -7.84 -16.26 3.43
C TRP A 268 -7.48 -15.13 4.40
N GLY A 269 -7.97 -13.93 4.10
CA GLY A 269 -7.73 -12.75 4.93
C GLY A 269 -8.51 -12.84 6.24
N LYS A 270 -7.83 -12.74 7.38
CA LYS A 270 -8.48 -12.53 8.69
C LYS A 270 -8.35 -11.12 9.22
N TYR A 271 -7.48 -10.30 8.63
CA TYR A 271 -7.33 -8.89 8.98
C TYR A 271 -8.55 -8.06 8.56
N PRO A 272 -9.36 -7.54 9.50
CA PRO A 272 -10.67 -6.94 9.17
C PRO A 272 -10.66 -5.73 8.22
N PRO A 273 -9.61 -4.87 8.20
CA PRO A 273 -9.51 -3.82 7.20
C PRO A 273 -9.58 -4.31 5.74
N HIS A 274 -9.16 -5.55 5.45
CA HIS A 274 -9.33 -6.15 4.12
C HIS A 274 -10.80 -6.30 3.74
N ALA A 275 -11.66 -6.71 4.69
CA ALA A 275 -13.09 -6.80 4.45
C ALA A 275 -13.74 -5.41 4.42
N ALA A 276 -13.31 -4.50 5.31
CA ALA A 276 -13.87 -3.15 5.42
C ALA A 276 -13.72 -2.36 4.11
N ILE A 277 -12.59 -2.47 3.42
CA ILE A 277 -12.37 -1.78 2.14
C ILE A 277 -13.25 -2.32 1.02
N GLY A 278 -13.68 -3.59 1.10
CA GLY A 278 -14.59 -4.20 0.15
C GLY A 278 -15.93 -3.47 0.12
N TYR A 279 -16.40 -2.93 1.25
CA TYR A 279 -17.62 -2.13 1.34
C TYR A 279 -17.52 -0.78 0.61
N LEU A 280 -16.33 -0.34 0.21
CA LEU A 280 -16.13 0.86 -0.59
C LEU A 280 -16.29 0.59 -2.10
N ALA A 281 -16.23 -0.67 -2.51
CA ALA A 281 -16.33 -1.06 -3.92
C ALA A 281 -17.81 -1.26 -4.33
N PRO A 282 -18.19 -0.85 -5.55
CA PRO A 282 -19.52 -1.13 -6.08
C PRO A 282 -19.83 -2.64 -6.13
N LEU A 283 -21.09 -3.02 -5.86
CA LEU A 283 -21.50 -4.43 -5.77
C LEU A 283 -21.26 -5.22 -7.06
N ASN A 284 -21.44 -4.59 -8.23
CA ASN A 284 -21.17 -5.20 -9.54
C ASN A 284 -19.67 -5.49 -9.76
N ILE A 285 -18.79 -4.65 -9.20
CA ILE A 285 -17.35 -4.88 -9.21
C ILE A 285 -16.98 -6.03 -8.26
N LEU A 286 -17.55 -6.04 -7.05
CA LEU A 286 -17.34 -7.14 -6.10
C LEU A 286 -17.81 -8.48 -6.65
N LEU A 287 -18.97 -8.52 -7.31
CA LEU A 287 -19.48 -9.73 -7.94
C LEU A 287 -18.57 -10.21 -9.07
N SER A 288 -18.14 -9.31 -9.96
CA SER A 288 -17.18 -9.64 -11.03
C SER A 288 -15.87 -10.17 -10.46
N PHE A 289 -15.34 -9.53 -9.42
CA PHE A 289 -14.14 -9.99 -8.71
C PHE A 289 -14.32 -11.39 -8.14
N LEU A 290 -15.44 -11.65 -7.46
CA LEU A 290 -15.74 -12.94 -6.86
C LEU A 290 -15.80 -14.05 -7.93
N ILE A 291 -16.49 -13.80 -9.04
CA ILE A 291 -16.60 -14.75 -10.15
C ILE A 291 -15.21 -15.02 -10.75
N CYS A 292 -14.44 -13.98 -11.07
CA CYS A 292 -13.09 -14.14 -11.61
C CYS A 292 -12.17 -14.89 -10.64
N TYR A 293 -12.25 -14.61 -9.34
CA TYR A 293 -11.47 -15.30 -8.32
C TYR A 293 -11.83 -16.80 -8.27
N PHE A 294 -13.11 -17.15 -8.20
CA PHE A 294 -13.50 -18.56 -8.15
C PHE A 294 -13.20 -19.30 -9.46
N VAL A 295 -13.51 -18.70 -10.61
CA VAL A 295 -13.33 -19.38 -11.90
C VAL A 295 -11.85 -19.47 -12.27
N LEU A 296 -11.10 -18.37 -12.21
CA LEU A 296 -9.72 -18.35 -12.69
C LEU A 296 -8.75 -18.86 -11.62
N ILE A 297 -8.84 -18.35 -10.38
CA ILE A 297 -7.88 -18.69 -9.34
C ILE A 297 -8.22 -20.05 -8.73
N ILE A 298 -9.44 -20.26 -8.23
CA ILE A 298 -9.76 -21.52 -7.54
C ILE A 298 -9.88 -22.68 -8.53
N ILE A 299 -10.81 -22.59 -9.48
CA ILE A 299 -11.09 -23.68 -10.44
C ILE A 299 -9.95 -23.84 -11.44
N GLY A 300 -9.51 -22.74 -12.08
CA GLY A 300 -8.44 -22.78 -13.08
C GLY A 300 -7.14 -23.37 -12.52
N THR A 301 -6.70 -22.93 -11.34
CA THR A 301 -5.52 -23.51 -10.67
C THR A 301 -5.74 -24.96 -10.28
N GLN A 302 -6.92 -25.33 -9.79
CA GLN A 302 -7.21 -26.73 -9.44
C GLN A 302 -7.12 -27.63 -10.68
N VAL A 303 -7.66 -27.20 -11.82
CA VAL A 303 -7.56 -27.93 -13.08
C VAL A 303 -6.10 -28.07 -13.49
N ALA A 304 -5.31 -26.99 -13.47
CA ALA A 304 -3.88 -27.06 -13.77
C ALA A 304 -3.12 -28.01 -12.82
N PHE A 305 -3.47 -28.01 -11.54
CA PHE A 305 -2.91 -28.96 -10.57
C PHE A 305 -3.21 -30.41 -10.93
N MET A 306 -4.43 -30.72 -11.39
CA MET A 306 -4.79 -32.07 -11.89
C MET A 306 -4.01 -32.48 -13.14
N PHE A 307 -3.51 -31.52 -13.93
CA PHE A 307 -2.62 -31.77 -15.06
C PHE A 307 -1.12 -31.90 -14.68
N GLY A 308 -0.80 -31.86 -13.38
CA GLY A 308 0.57 -32.02 -12.89
C GLY A 308 1.37 -30.72 -12.75
N TYR A 309 0.72 -29.56 -12.88
CA TYR A 309 1.33 -28.28 -12.49
C TYR A 309 1.27 -28.09 -10.97
N TYR A 310 2.06 -27.15 -10.43
CA TYR A 310 2.08 -26.86 -8.99
C TYR A 310 2.43 -28.06 -8.09
N THR A 311 3.29 -28.96 -8.58
CA THR A 311 3.67 -30.20 -7.88
C THR A 311 4.20 -29.91 -6.47
N GLY A 312 3.62 -30.56 -5.47
CA GLY A 312 3.98 -30.39 -4.06
C GLY A 312 3.24 -29.29 -3.32
N ILE A 313 2.36 -28.51 -3.99
CA ILE A 313 1.62 -27.40 -3.34
C ILE A 313 0.79 -27.84 -2.13
N THR A 314 0.29 -29.08 -2.13
CA THR A 314 -0.49 -29.63 -1.02
C THR A 314 0.35 -29.96 0.22
N GLY A 315 1.65 -30.22 0.03
CA GLY A 315 2.60 -30.54 1.10
C GLY A 315 3.33 -29.33 1.68
N VAL A 316 3.15 -28.14 1.10
CA VAL A 316 3.78 -26.91 1.57
C VAL A 316 2.88 -26.17 2.56
N SER A 317 3.44 -25.85 3.73
CA SER A 317 2.84 -24.98 4.74
C SER A 317 3.27 -23.53 4.55
N GLY A 318 2.66 -22.62 5.30
CA GLY A 318 3.05 -21.22 5.33
C GLY A 318 2.55 -20.45 4.12
N CYS A 319 3.17 -19.29 3.92
CA CYS A 319 2.93 -18.43 2.76
C CYS A 319 3.46 -19.04 1.44
N GLY A 320 4.10 -20.22 1.52
CA GLY A 320 4.78 -20.86 0.41
C GLY A 320 3.86 -21.33 -0.73
N ARG A 321 2.61 -21.72 -0.41
CA ARG A 321 1.62 -22.07 -1.46
C ARG A 321 1.37 -20.92 -2.43
N THR A 322 1.53 -19.68 -1.98
CA THR A 322 1.36 -18.48 -2.80
C THR A 322 2.68 -18.03 -3.41
N TRP A 323 3.73 -17.89 -2.59
CA TRP A 323 4.95 -17.16 -2.99
C TRP A 323 6.24 -17.99 -3.07
N CYS A 324 6.22 -19.31 -2.81
CA CYS A 324 7.42 -20.10 -3.06
C CYS A 324 7.81 -20.03 -4.55
N SER A 325 9.11 -20.15 -4.79
CA SER A 325 9.65 -20.24 -6.14
C SER A 325 9.03 -21.40 -6.92
N PRO A 326 9.06 -21.33 -8.26
CA PRO A 326 8.65 -22.45 -9.10
C PRO A 326 9.34 -23.76 -8.71
N PRO A 327 8.63 -24.90 -8.78
CA PRO A 327 7.32 -25.08 -9.43
C PRO A 327 6.10 -24.96 -8.50
N ILE A 328 6.27 -24.57 -7.24
CA ILE A 328 5.23 -24.75 -6.21
C ILE A 328 4.27 -23.56 -6.13
N GLY A 329 4.79 -22.34 -5.91
CA GLY A 329 3.97 -21.19 -5.54
C GLY A 329 3.13 -20.66 -6.70
N LEU A 330 1.84 -20.43 -6.46
CA LEU A 330 0.90 -20.01 -7.51
C LEU A 330 1.28 -18.70 -8.21
N MET A 331 1.91 -17.77 -7.50
CA MET A 331 2.24 -16.44 -8.01
C MET A 331 3.27 -16.47 -9.14
N TYR A 332 4.23 -17.40 -9.06
CA TYR A 332 5.40 -17.42 -9.94
C TYR A 332 5.46 -18.65 -10.85
N SER A 333 4.71 -19.71 -10.53
CA SER A 333 4.79 -20.99 -11.23
C SER A 333 3.87 -21.07 -12.45
N GLU A 334 4.26 -21.93 -13.38
CA GLU A 334 3.47 -22.28 -14.56
C GLU A 334 2.21 -23.06 -14.20
N PRO A 335 1.12 -22.92 -15.00
CA PRO A 335 1.06 -22.22 -16.28
C PRO A 335 0.65 -20.74 -16.15
N PHE A 336 -0.01 -20.33 -15.07
CA PHE A 336 -0.67 -19.03 -15.04
C PHE A 336 0.23 -17.86 -14.62
N LYS A 337 1.28 -18.10 -13.82
CA LYS A 337 2.19 -17.07 -13.29
C LYS A 337 1.41 -15.83 -12.82
N TRP A 338 0.52 -16.00 -11.83
CA TRP A 338 -0.50 -15.00 -11.48
C TRP A 338 0.04 -13.59 -11.19
N THR A 339 1.28 -13.46 -10.69
CA THR A 339 1.95 -12.17 -10.56
C THR A 339 2.16 -11.50 -11.91
N ALA A 340 2.74 -12.21 -12.87
CA ALA A 340 3.00 -11.67 -14.21
C ALA A 340 1.69 -11.38 -14.95
N THR A 341 0.73 -12.30 -14.90
CA THR A 341 -0.55 -12.16 -15.60
C THR A 341 -1.43 -11.08 -15.00
N GLY A 342 -1.59 -11.07 -13.67
CA GLY A 342 -2.47 -10.14 -12.97
C GLY A 342 -1.85 -8.77 -12.73
N GLN A 343 -0.64 -8.72 -12.16
CA GLN A 343 -0.04 -7.45 -11.72
C GLN A 343 0.63 -6.68 -12.86
N LEU A 344 1.27 -7.37 -13.82
CA LEU A 344 1.89 -6.70 -14.97
C LEU A 344 0.95 -6.68 -16.17
N GLY A 345 0.58 -7.87 -16.67
CA GLY A 345 -0.23 -8.00 -17.88
C GLY A 345 -1.60 -7.35 -17.75
N GLY A 346 -2.31 -7.60 -16.65
CA GLY A 346 -3.64 -7.04 -16.39
C GLY A 346 -3.62 -5.52 -16.29
N ILE A 347 -2.71 -4.94 -15.50
CA ILE A 347 -2.60 -3.49 -15.33
C ILE A 347 -2.21 -2.82 -16.64
N VAL A 348 -1.22 -3.34 -17.36
CA VAL A 348 -0.78 -2.80 -18.65
C VAL A 348 -1.91 -2.91 -19.68
N GLY A 349 -2.56 -4.06 -19.77
CA GLY A 349 -3.68 -4.30 -20.67
C GLY A 349 -4.82 -3.31 -20.43
N LEU A 350 -5.29 -3.19 -19.18
CA LEU A 350 -6.33 -2.24 -18.81
C LEU A 350 -5.92 -0.79 -19.10
N SER A 351 -4.66 -0.43 -18.83
CA SER A 351 -4.13 0.91 -19.12
C SER A 351 -4.16 1.19 -20.63
N ILE A 352 -3.73 0.25 -21.46
CA ILE A 352 -3.77 0.38 -22.92
C ILE A 352 -5.22 0.49 -23.41
N PHE A 353 -6.13 -0.35 -22.91
CA PHE A 353 -7.56 -0.25 -23.25
C PHE A 353 -8.15 1.11 -22.90
N LEU A 354 -7.81 1.67 -21.74
CA LEU A 354 -8.23 3.01 -21.34
C LEU A 354 -7.66 4.10 -22.27
N LEU A 355 -6.38 4.00 -22.64
CA LEU A 355 -5.75 4.94 -23.58
C LEU A 355 -6.40 4.87 -24.97
N ILE A 356 -6.64 3.67 -25.50
CA ILE A 356 -7.29 3.46 -26.80
C ILE A 356 -8.75 3.97 -26.77
N GLY A 357 -9.49 3.68 -25.70
CA GLY A 357 -10.86 4.18 -25.49
C GLY A 357 -10.93 5.69 -25.28
N SER A 358 -9.83 6.31 -24.88
CA SER A 358 -9.71 7.75 -24.64
C SER A 358 -8.97 8.52 -25.73
N ARG A 359 -8.62 7.87 -26.85
CA ARG A 359 -7.77 8.46 -27.89
C ARG A 359 -8.25 9.80 -28.43
N HIS A 360 -9.56 9.97 -28.63
CA HIS A 360 -10.12 11.24 -29.13
C HIS A 360 -9.98 12.35 -28.10
N TYR A 361 -10.32 12.06 -26.85
CA TYR A 361 -10.14 13.00 -25.74
C TYR A 361 -8.69 13.44 -25.57
N ILE A 362 -7.75 12.49 -25.66
CA ILE A 362 -6.30 12.79 -25.59
C ILE A 362 -5.90 13.67 -26.78
N ALA A 363 -6.33 13.33 -27.99
CA ALA A 363 -6.02 14.10 -29.19
C ALA A 363 -6.55 15.54 -29.11
N ASP A 364 -7.79 15.72 -28.62
CA ASP A 364 -8.39 17.04 -28.46
C ASP A 364 -7.66 17.84 -27.37
N THR A 365 -7.33 17.21 -26.24
CA THR A 365 -6.56 17.85 -25.16
C THR A 365 -5.20 18.32 -25.67
N LEU A 366 -4.50 17.50 -26.45
CA LEU A 366 -3.22 17.87 -27.06
C LEU A 366 -3.37 18.96 -28.13
N ARG A 367 -4.41 18.90 -28.96
CA ARG A 367 -4.70 19.95 -29.95
C ARG A 367 -4.98 21.30 -29.28
N SER A 368 -5.78 21.33 -28.23
CA SER A 368 -6.03 22.54 -27.45
C SER A 368 -4.74 23.06 -26.78
N ALA A 369 -3.92 22.19 -26.19
CA ALA A 369 -2.65 22.58 -25.60
C ALA A 369 -1.66 23.15 -26.63
N LEU A 370 -1.72 22.67 -27.87
CA LEU A 370 -0.89 23.13 -28.99
C LEU A 370 -1.53 24.30 -29.78
N GLY A 371 -2.66 24.85 -29.35
CA GLY A 371 -3.33 25.97 -30.01
C GLY A 371 -3.97 25.64 -31.37
N LYS A 372 -4.32 24.38 -31.61
CA LYS A 372 -4.90 23.87 -32.87
C LYS A 372 -6.43 23.70 -32.83
N LEU A 373 -7.08 24.15 -31.76
CA LEU A 373 -8.52 24.07 -31.52
C LEU A 373 -9.05 25.44 -31.07
#